data_AF-A0A9W8M3U5-F1
#
_entry.id   AF-A0A9W8M3U5-F1
#
_cell.length_a   1.000
_cell.length_b   1.000
_cell.length_c   1.000
_cell.angle_alpha   90.00
_cell.angle_beta   90.00
_cell.angle_gamma   90.00
#
_symmetry.space_group_name_H-M   'P 1'
#
loop_
_entity.id
_entity.type
_entity.pdbx_description
1 polymer ?
#
loop_
_entity_poly.entity_id
_entity_poly.type
_entity_poly.pdbx_seq_one_letter_code
_entity_poly.pdbx_strand_id
1 'polypeptide(L)'
;MGASNSKNEPVYVYASQVPIGFTAQLKDKLVSEATTTPNPPAAAAAAGAMANSRDLADKVDEGVAKELARILEKNQLEELKAKERQASTSDLLREIRDVSHQIASNPTTKSPTYELALHARDRVAACLKDNAGRTLDCWKDVCEFKSLVATLESDITASIDFDTDDCIRCTIIDYDRVLVLDKGKVAEFDTPWNLLQSKGGIFRSMCEKSGEYEHLVATAQRKSQLATTSASIQ
;
A
#
# COMPACT_ATOMS: atom_id res chain seq x y z
N MET A 1 -6.36 -45.65 5.32
CA MET A 1 -5.26 -45.07 4.52
C MET A 1 -5.87 -44.48 3.27
N GLY A 2 -5.59 -43.21 2.95
CA GLY A 2 -6.14 -42.55 1.76
C GLY A 2 -6.10 -41.04 1.91
N ALA A 3 -4.91 -40.48 1.72
CA ALA A 3 -4.65 -39.04 1.81
C ALA A 3 -4.96 -38.33 0.48
N SER A 4 -5.43 -37.10 0.62
CA SER A 4 -5.16 -35.91 -0.22
C SER A 4 -5.52 -35.97 -1.72
N ASN A 5 -6.71 -35.47 -2.05
CA ASN A 5 -6.95 -34.78 -3.32
C ASN A 5 -6.84 -33.27 -3.09
N SER A 6 -5.64 -32.72 -3.30
CA SER A 6 -5.43 -31.27 -3.42
C SER A 6 -5.84 -30.86 -4.84
N LYS A 7 -6.81 -29.95 -4.96
CA LYS A 7 -7.21 -29.38 -6.26
C LYS A 7 -6.06 -28.48 -6.73
N ASN A 8 -5.48 -28.79 -7.89
CA ASN A 8 -4.51 -27.90 -8.55
C ASN A 8 -5.25 -26.69 -9.11
N GLU A 9 -5.14 -25.56 -8.43
CA GLU A 9 -5.51 -24.25 -8.94
C GLU A 9 -4.32 -23.70 -9.76
N PRO A 10 -4.53 -23.07 -10.94
CA PRO A 10 -3.43 -22.62 -11.78
C PRO A 10 -2.69 -21.44 -11.13
N VAL A 11 -1.37 -21.59 -10.97
CA VAL A 11 -0.48 -20.51 -10.54
C VAL A 11 -0.30 -19.53 -11.70
N TYR A 12 -0.80 -18.30 -11.54
CA TYR A 12 -0.53 -17.20 -12.46
C TYR A 12 0.84 -16.58 -12.14
N VAL A 13 1.83 -16.81 -13.00
CA VAL A 13 3.11 -16.11 -12.96
C VAL A 13 3.06 -14.96 -13.96
N TYR A 14 2.97 -13.72 -13.45
CA TYR A 14 3.08 -12.54 -14.29
C TYR A 14 4.56 -12.29 -14.62
N ALA A 15 4.99 -12.70 -15.81
CA ALA A 15 6.27 -12.29 -16.37
C ALA A 15 6.12 -10.89 -16.99
N SER A 16 6.93 -9.93 -16.54
CA SER A 16 7.08 -8.63 -17.19
C SER A 16 7.52 -8.84 -18.65
N GLN A 17 6.64 -8.57 -19.61
CA GLN A 17 6.93 -8.62 -21.04
C GLN A 17 7.63 -7.35 -21.54
N VAL A 18 8.32 -6.61 -20.67
CA VAL A 18 9.18 -5.50 -21.11
C VAL A 18 10.55 -6.10 -21.44
N PRO A 19 10.99 -6.13 -22.72
CA PRO A 19 12.33 -6.58 -23.04
C PRO A 19 13.34 -5.71 -22.31
N ILE A 20 14.21 -6.34 -21.53
CA ILE A 20 15.33 -5.67 -20.86
C ILE A 20 16.31 -5.24 -21.96
N GLY A 21 16.11 -4.03 -22.47
CA GLY A 21 17.05 -3.40 -23.40
C GLY A 21 18.27 -2.92 -22.62
N PHE A 22 19.40 -3.59 -22.79
CA PHE A 22 20.67 -3.06 -22.27
C PHE A 22 21.09 -1.83 -23.06
N THR A 23 21.56 -0.79 -22.36
CA THR A 23 22.09 0.42 -22.98
C THR A 23 23.28 0.07 -23.89
N ALA A 24 23.40 0.74 -25.04
CA ALA A 24 24.47 0.46 -26.01
C ALA A 24 25.87 0.52 -25.36
N GLN A 25 26.06 1.39 -24.36
CA GLN A 25 27.29 1.55 -23.60
C GLN A 25 27.67 0.31 -22.77
N LEU A 26 26.70 -0.46 -22.29
CA LEU A 26 26.97 -1.68 -21.54
C LEU A 26 27.42 -2.81 -22.47
N LYS A 27 26.88 -2.85 -23.70
CA LYS A 27 27.26 -3.84 -24.71
C LYS A 27 28.70 -3.65 -25.16
N ASP A 28 29.13 -2.40 -25.36
CA ASP A 28 30.50 -2.08 -25.74
C ASP A 28 31.52 -2.42 -24.63
N LYS A 29 31.14 -2.20 -23.36
CA LYS A 29 31.99 -2.58 -22.21
C LYS A 29 32.17 -4.09 -22.08
N LEU A 30 31.09 -4.87 -22.24
CA LEU A 30 31.16 -6.33 -22.15
C LEU A 30 31.97 -6.95 -23.30
N VAL A 31 31.92 -6.36 -24.49
CA VAL A 31 32.76 -6.77 -25.64
C VAL A 31 34.22 -6.41 -25.41
N SER A 32 34.50 -5.25 -24.79
CA SER A 32 35.87 -4.85 -24.46
C SER A 32 36.53 -5.74 -23.39
N GLU A 33 35.74 -6.24 -22.43
CA GLU A 33 36.22 -7.18 -21.39
C GLU A 33 36.44 -8.61 -21.91
N ALA A 34 35.77 -9.01 -23.00
CA ALA A 34 35.88 -10.37 -23.53
C ALA A 34 37.13 -10.62 -24.41
N THR A 35 37.80 -9.57 -24.89
CA THR A 35 38.98 -9.70 -25.77
C THR A 35 40.19 -8.99 -25.19
N THR A 36 40.95 -9.66 -24.34
CA THR A 36 42.40 -9.37 -24.16
C THR A 36 43.15 -10.60 -23.63
N THR A 37 43.60 -11.45 -24.54
CA THR A 37 44.82 -12.27 -24.34
C THR A 37 46.00 -11.56 -25.02
N PRO A 38 47.22 -11.57 -24.44
CA PRO A 38 48.35 -10.76 -24.93
C PRO A 38 49.25 -11.55 -25.91
N ASN A 39 49.58 -10.98 -27.08
CA ASN A 39 50.95 -10.57 -27.47
C ASN A 39 51.19 -10.34 -29.01
N PRO A 40 52.22 -9.54 -29.39
CA PRO A 40 52.46 -8.88 -30.70
C PRO A 40 53.34 -9.77 -31.63
N PRO A 41 53.92 -9.39 -32.83
CA PRO A 41 54.43 -8.07 -33.28
C PRO A 41 54.44 -7.74 -34.81
N ALA A 42 54.82 -6.50 -35.16
CA ALA A 42 55.40 -6.17 -36.47
C ALA A 42 56.31 -4.92 -36.44
N ALA A 43 57.39 -4.99 -37.23
CA ALA A 43 58.44 -4.01 -37.55
C ALA A 43 59.56 -3.85 -36.48
N ALA A 44 60.78 -4.40 -36.60
CA ALA A 44 61.80 -4.40 -37.67
C ALA A 44 63.04 -3.58 -37.24
N ALA A 45 64.15 -4.31 -37.06
CA ALA A 45 65.53 -3.96 -37.39
C ALA A 45 66.14 -2.63 -36.89
N ALA A 46 67.05 -2.74 -35.91
CA ALA A 46 68.44 -2.24 -36.00
C ALA A 46 69.23 -2.69 -34.76
N ALA A 47 70.25 -3.52 -34.96
CA ALA A 47 71.21 -3.91 -33.93
C ALA A 47 72.40 -2.94 -33.95
N GLY A 48 72.82 -2.47 -32.76
CA GLY A 48 74.15 -1.90 -32.56
C GLY A 48 74.21 -0.67 -31.66
N ALA A 49 74.71 -0.88 -30.44
CA ALA A 49 75.12 0.09 -29.41
C ALA A 49 74.02 0.71 -28.51
N MET A 50 74.33 0.79 -27.20
CA MET A 50 73.57 1.36 -26.08
C MET A 50 72.66 0.40 -25.28
N ALA A 51 73.25 -0.61 -24.65
CA ALA A 51 72.58 -1.39 -23.59
C ALA A 51 72.43 -0.58 -22.28
N ASN A 52 73.39 0.30 -21.93
CA ASN A 52 73.37 0.99 -20.63
C ASN A 52 72.44 2.22 -20.56
N SER A 53 72.02 2.80 -21.69
CA SER A 53 71.17 4.00 -21.70
C SER A 53 69.67 3.69 -21.77
N ARG A 54 69.29 2.53 -22.31
CA ARG A 54 67.90 2.05 -22.35
C ARG A 54 67.45 1.52 -20.98
N ASP A 55 68.30 0.75 -20.30
CA ASP A 55 68.01 0.29 -18.92
C ASP A 55 67.80 1.44 -17.93
N LEU A 56 68.46 2.59 -18.14
CA LEU A 56 68.27 3.76 -17.28
C LEU A 56 66.99 4.52 -17.64
N ALA A 57 66.65 4.64 -18.93
CA ALA A 57 65.38 5.22 -19.37
C ALA A 57 64.19 4.39 -18.88
N ASP A 58 64.26 3.06 -19.01
CA ASP A 58 63.20 2.15 -18.57
C ASP A 58 62.99 2.21 -17.04
N LYS A 59 64.07 2.35 -16.26
CA LYS A 59 63.98 2.54 -14.80
C LYS A 59 63.41 3.90 -14.40
N VAL A 60 63.71 4.95 -15.16
CA VAL A 60 63.17 6.29 -14.92
C VAL A 60 61.69 6.32 -15.26
N ASP A 61 61.29 5.74 -16.40
CA ASP A 61 59.89 5.69 -16.82
C ASP A 61 59.05 4.82 -15.87
N GLU A 62 59.59 3.70 -15.37
CA GLU A 62 58.92 2.89 -14.34
C GLU A 62 58.80 3.65 -13.00
N GLY A 63 59.81 4.45 -12.65
CA GLY A 63 59.76 5.32 -11.47
C GLY A 63 58.70 6.41 -11.59
N VAL A 64 58.63 7.07 -12.75
CA VAL A 64 57.63 8.10 -13.05
C VAL A 64 56.23 7.51 -13.08
N ALA A 65 56.04 6.33 -13.69
CA ALA A 65 54.74 5.65 -13.71
C ALA A 65 54.26 5.27 -12.30
N LYS A 66 55.16 4.79 -11.43
CA LYS A 66 54.84 4.47 -10.04
C LYS A 66 54.44 5.71 -9.24
N GLU A 67 55.15 6.82 -9.41
CA GLU A 67 54.78 8.06 -8.71
C GLU A 67 53.50 8.71 -9.26
N LEU A 68 53.27 8.68 -10.57
CA LEU A 68 52.01 9.13 -11.16
C LEU A 68 50.82 8.31 -10.65
N ALA A 69 50.97 6.98 -10.56
CA ALA A 69 49.94 6.11 -9.99
C ALA A 69 49.67 6.45 -8.51
N ARG A 70 50.73 6.69 -7.73
CA ARG A 70 50.61 7.06 -6.32
C ARG A 70 49.92 8.42 -6.13
N ILE A 71 50.26 9.41 -6.96
CA ILE A 71 49.66 10.74 -6.92
C ILE A 71 48.18 10.67 -7.32
N LEU A 72 47.85 9.90 -8.38
CA LEU A 72 46.46 9.68 -8.81
C LEU A 72 45.64 9.00 -7.72
N GLU A 73 46.14 7.91 -7.13
CA GLU A 73 45.44 7.19 -6.05
C GLU A 73 45.26 8.06 -4.81
N LYS A 74 46.29 8.83 -4.41
CA LYS A 74 46.20 9.77 -3.29
C LYS A 74 45.17 10.87 -3.55
N ASN A 75 45.16 11.45 -4.75
CA ASN A 75 44.18 12.48 -5.11
C ASN A 75 42.75 11.92 -5.17
N GLN A 76 42.56 10.71 -5.70
CA GLN A 76 41.27 10.03 -5.70
C GLN A 76 40.79 9.72 -4.27
N LEU A 77 41.70 9.30 -3.38
CA LEU A 77 41.38 9.01 -1.98
C LEU A 77 41.01 10.27 -1.21
N GLU A 78 41.70 11.39 -1.44
CA GLU A 78 41.35 12.69 -0.85
C GLU A 78 39.99 13.21 -1.38
N GLU A 79 39.70 13.02 -2.67
CA GLU A 79 38.41 13.41 -3.26
C GLU A 79 37.24 12.55 -2.72
N LEU A 80 37.46 11.25 -2.52
CA LEU A 80 36.48 10.36 -1.90
C LEU A 80 36.25 10.69 -0.42
N LYS A 81 37.31 10.97 0.35
CA LYS A 81 37.21 11.41 1.75
C LYS A 81 36.52 12.78 1.88
N ALA A 82 36.74 13.68 0.92
CA ALA A 82 36.07 14.99 0.88
C ALA A 82 34.57 14.83 0.59
N LYS A 83 34.19 13.91 -0.31
CA LYS A 83 32.78 13.56 -0.60
C LYS A 83 32.11 12.84 0.57
N GLU A 84 32.81 11.95 1.26
CA GLU A 84 32.29 11.26 2.46
C GLU A 84 32.07 12.24 3.63
N ARG A 85 32.95 13.24 3.79
CA ARG A 85 32.75 14.34 4.74
C ARG A 85 31.58 15.27 4.40
N GLN A 86 31.14 15.33 3.13
CA GLN A 86 29.96 16.10 2.71
C GLN A 86 28.63 15.37 3.00
N ALA A 87 28.64 14.06 3.27
CA ALA A 87 27.50 13.31 3.79
C ALA A 87 27.71 13.00 5.28
N SER A 88 28.02 14.04 6.07
CA SER A 88 28.28 13.91 7.49
C SER A 88 27.03 13.42 8.22
N THR A 89 27.15 12.32 8.95
CA THR A 89 26.09 11.76 9.83
C THR A 89 25.49 12.82 10.75
N SER A 90 26.25 13.86 11.09
CA SER A 90 25.77 15.01 11.87
C SER A 90 24.67 15.82 11.17
N ASP A 91 24.72 15.94 9.85
CA ASP A 91 23.77 16.72 9.06
C ASP A 91 22.47 15.95 8.87
N LEU A 92 22.56 14.65 8.60
CA LEU A 92 21.39 13.76 8.63
C LEU A 92 20.72 13.74 10.01
N LEU A 93 21.50 13.67 11.10
CA LEU A 93 20.96 13.73 12.45
C LEU A 93 20.34 15.09 12.79
N ARG A 94 20.83 16.17 12.18
CA ARG A 94 20.25 17.51 12.32
C ARG A 94 18.93 17.61 11.56
N GLU A 95 18.87 17.14 10.32
CA GLU A 95 17.64 17.07 9.54
C GLU A 95 16.57 16.20 10.22
N ILE A 96 16.94 15.03 10.76
CA ILE A 96 16.01 14.17 11.52
C ILE A 96 15.49 14.90 12.77
N ARG A 97 16.35 15.63 13.48
CA ARG A 97 15.94 16.41 14.65
C ARG A 97 15.01 17.56 14.26
N ASP A 98 15.32 18.26 13.18
CA ASP A 98 14.53 19.38 12.69
C ASP A 98 13.14 18.91 12.21
N VAL A 99 13.07 17.78 11.51
CA VAL A 99 11.79 17.13 11.13
C VAL A 99 11.02 16.67 12.37
N SER A 100 11.70 16.07 13.35
CA SER A 100 11.06 15.66 14.62
C SER A 100 10.51 16.87 15.38
N HIS A 101 11.23 18.00 15.34
CA HIS A 101 10.80 19.24 15.95
C HIS A 101 9.63 19.88 15.19
N GLN A 102 9.59 19.77 13.86
CA GLN A 102 8.46 20.19 13.03
C GLN A 102 7.20 19.36 13.29
N ILE A 103 7.35 18.04 13.49
CA ILE A 103 6.26 17.13 13.87
C ILE A 103 5.76 17.45 15.29
N ALA A 104 6.65 17.83 16.20
CA ALA A 104 6.27 18.21 17.56
C ALA A 104 5.67 19.63 17.66
N SER A 105 6.15 20.57 16.84
CA SER A 105 5.68 21.97 16.83
C SER A 105 4.40 22.15 16.02
N ASN A 106 4.14 21.26 15.08
CA ASN A 106 2.85 21.11 14.44
C ASN A 106 2.22 19.87 15.05
N PRO A 107 1.73 19.92 16.30
CA PRO A 107 0.89 18.84 16.78
C PRO A 107 -0.19 18.77 15.71
N THR A 108 -0.29 17.67 14.97
CA THR A 108 -1.42 17.42 14.08
C THR A 108 -2.62 17.84 14.89
N THR A 109 -3.21 19.00 14.56
CA THR A 109 -4.30 19.56 15.34
C THR A 109 -5.38 18.55 15.10
N LYS A 110 -5.46 17.55 15.99
CA LYS A 110 -6.35 16.41 15.82
C LYS A 110 -7.68 17.05 15.57
N SER A 111 -8.25 16.81 14.39
CA SER A 111 -9.49 17.47 14.03
C SER A 111 -10.42 17.33 15.23
N PRO A 112 -11.10 18.40 15.68
CA PRO A 112 -11.96 18.32 16.85
C PRO A 112 -12.99 17.17 16.73
N THR A 113 -13.35 16.78 15.50
CA THR A 113 -14.15 15.60 15.19
C THR A 113 -13.47 14.26 15.56
N TYR A 114 -12.15 14.15 15.40
CA TYR A 114 -11.37 12.95 15.72
C TYR A 114 -11.30 12.69 17.23
N GLU A 115 -11.18 13.76 18.01
CA GLU A 115 -11.19 13.64 19.48
C GLU A 115 -12.55 13.15 20.00
N LEU A 116 -13.65 13.66 19.43
CA LEU A 116 -15.00 13.17 19.74
C LEU A 116 -15.18 11.69 19.39
N ALA A 117 -14.69 11.24 18.24
CA ALA A 117 -14.77 9.82 17.85
C ALA A 117 -14.01 8.90 18.80
N LEU A 118 -12.86 9.34 19.34
CA LEU A 118 -12.11 8.58 20.35
C LEU A 118 -12.92 8.43 21.64
N HIS A 119 -13.57 9.48 22.11
CA HIS A 119 -14.45 9.41 23.29
C HIS A 119 -15.66 8.51 23.07
N ALA A 120 -16.27 8.55 21.88
CA ALA A 120 -17.37 7.65 21.55
C ALA A 120 -16.94 6.18 21.49
N ARG A 121 -15.76 5.88 20.92
CA ARG A 121 -15.16 4.53 20.95
C ARG A 121 -15.00 4.01 22.37
N ASP A 122 -14.48 4.84 23.27
CA ASP A 122 -14.22 4.44 24.65
C ASP A 122 -15.52 4.16 25.42
N ARG A 123 -16.60 4.90 25.13
CA ARG A 123 -17.95 4.59 25.66
C ARG A 123 -18.47 3.25 25.16
N VAL A 124 -18.33 2.95 23.86
CA VAL A 124 -18.71 1.64 23.31
C VAL A 124 -17.95 0.52 23.99
N ALA A 125 -16.63 0.67 24.15
CA ALA A 125 -15.79 -0.33 24.81
C ALA A 125 -16.20 -0.55 26.27
N ALA A 126 -16.50 0.53 27.01
CA ALA A 126 -17.02 0.45 28.37
C ALA A 126 -18.37 -0.28 28.42
N CYS A 127 -19.32 0.12 27.58
CA CYS A 127 -20.65 -0.50 27.54
C CYS A 127 -20.58 -2.00 27.22
N LEU A 128 -19.76 -2.39 26.24
CA LEU A 128 -19.59 -3.80 25.86
C LEU A 128 -18.97 -4.64 26.98
N LYS A 129 -18.04 -4.04 27.75
CA LYS A 129 -17.42 -4.71 28.88
C LYS A 129 -18.40 -4.91 30.03
N ASP A 130 -19.26 -3.92 30.29
CA ASP A 130 -20.24 -3.96 31.38
C ASP A 130 -21.45 -4.84 31.04
N ASN A 131 -21.74 -5.06 29.75
CA ASN A 131 -22.88 -5.84 29.26
C ASN A 131 -22.46 -7.16 28.58
N ALA A 132 -21.62 -7.95 29.26
CA ALA A 132 -21.27 -9.30 28.80
C ALA A 132 -22.54 -10.16 28.63
N GLY A 133 -22.85 -10.54 27.38
CA GLY A 133 -24.05 -11.32 27.02
C GLY A 133 -25.30 -10.50 26.68
N ARG A 134 -25.27 -9.16 26.85
CA ARG A 134 -26.34 -8.22 26.42
C ARG A 134 -25.76 -7.09 25.56
N THR A 135 -24.92 -7.45 24.60
CA THR A 135 -24.23 -6.49 23.72
C THR A 135 -25.18 -5.62 22.89
N LEU A 136 -26.40 -6.10 22.64
CA LEU A 136 -27.43 -5.36 21.93
C LEU A 136 -27.91 -4.11 22.68
N ASP A 137 -27.74 -4.01 24.00
CA ASP A 137 -28.13 -2.83 24.77
C ASP A 137 -27.20 -1.63 24.52
N CYS A 138 -25.97 -1.89 24.04
CA CYS A 138 -24.97 -0.86 23.70
C CYS A 138 -25.17 -0.22 22.33
N TRP A 139 -26.28 -0.51 21.66
CA TRP A 139 -26.56 -0.04 20.30
C TRP A 139 -26.47 1.48 20.16
N LYS A 140 -26.92 2.23 21.19
CA LYS A 140 -26.94 3.69 21.15
C LYS A 140 -25.53 4.29 21.08
N ASP A 141 -24.61 3.78 21.89
CA ASP A 141 -23.20 4.19 21.86
C ASP A 141 -22.54 3.81 20.53
N VAL A 142 -22.87 2.63 19.99
CA VAL A 142 -22.37 2.17 18.69
C VAL A 142 -22.85 3.09 17.56
N CYS A 143 -24.10 3.54 17.59
CA CYS A 143 -24.64 4.45 16.59
C CYS A 143 -23.95 5.82 16.64
N GLU A 144 -23.71 6.36 17.84
CA GLU A 144 -23.01 7.64 18.01
C GLU A 144 -21.55 7.55 17.56
N PHE A 145 -20.87 6.43 17.85
CA PHE A 145 -19.51 6.20 17.35
C PHE A 145 -19.50 6.11 15.82
N LYS A 146 -20.42 5.36 15.22
CA LYS A 146 -20.53 5.24 13.76
C LYS A 146 -20.79 6.59 13.09
N SER A 147 -21.66 7.43 13.64
CA SER A 147 -21.93 8.76 13.06
C SER A 147 -20.71 9.67 13.12
N LEU A 148 -19.88 9.58 14.16
CA LEU A 148 -18.65 10.36 14.24
C LEU A 148 -17.58 9.84 13.26
N VAL A 149 -17.45 8.52 13.10
CA VAL A 149 -16.56 7.92 12.10
C VAL A 149 -16.99 8.29 10.68
N ALA A 150 -18.29 8.26 10.40
CA ALA A 150 -18.86 8.74 9.14
C ALA A 150 -18.46 10.17 8.81
N THR A 151 -18.57 11.09 9.78
CA THR A 151 -18.16 12.49 9.56
C THR A 151 -16.67 12.60 9.28
N LEU A 152 -15.84 11.84 9.98
CA LEU A 152 -14.39 11.79 9.74
C LEU A 152 -14.03 11.20 8.37
N GLU A 153 -14.74 10.17 7.94
CA GLU A 153 -14.54 9.55 6.63
C GLU A 153 -14.96 10.49 5.50
N SER A 154 -16.00 11.31 5.72
CA SER A 154 -16.41 12.35 4.77
C SER A 154 -15.39 13.49 4.66
N ASP A 155 -14.74 13.87 5.76
CA ASP A 155 -13.66 14.87 5.77
C ASP A 155 -12.43 14.38 4.96
N ILE A 156 -12.24 13.06 4.88
CA ILE A 156 -11.10 12.42 4.21
C ILE A 156 -11.42 12.01 2.77
N THR A 157 -12.67 11.68 2.48
CA THR A 157 -13.09 11.05 1.22
C THR A 157 -14.22 11.85 0.58
N ALA A 158 -13.88 12.97 -0.06
CA ALA A 158 -14.86 13.83 -0.74
C ALA A 158 -15.54 13.19 -1.99
N SER A 159 -15.47 11.87 -2.21
CA SER A 159 -15.98 11.25 -3.46
C SER A 159 -16.36 9.76 -3.40
N ILE A 160 -16.47 9.10 -2.25
CA ILE A 160 -17.01 7.73 -2.21
C ILE A 160 -18.05 7.60 -1.10
N ASP A 161 -19.31 7.45 -1.52
CA ASP A 161 -20.51 7.29 -0.73
C ASP A 161 -20.55 5.93 0.01
N PHE A 162 -20.94 5.94 1.29
CA PHE A 162 -21.75 4.88 1.88
C PHE A 162 -22.69 5.52 2.90
N ASP A 163 -23.97 5.62 2.53
CA ASP A 163 -25.11 6.15 3.26
C ASP A 163 -25.00 6.04 4.80
N THR A 164 -24.71 7.16 5.46
CA THR A 164 -24.63 7.26 6.93
C THR A 164 -25.96 7.71 7.50
N ASP A 165 -26.90 6.78 7.61
CA ASP A 165 -28.10 6.91 8.43
C ASP A 165 -28.60 5.50 8.84
N ASP A 166 -27.77 4.72 9.56
CA ASP A 166 -28.15 3.34 9.89
C ASP A 166 -27.74 2.90 11.31
N CYS A 167 -28.49 3.43 12.27
CA CYS A 167 -28.44 2.96 13.65
C CYS A 167 -29.22 1.64 13.81
N ILE A 168 -28.52 0.51 13.63
CA ILE A 168 -28.79 -0.89 14.07
C ILE A 168 -30.16 -1.55 13.72
N ARG A 169 -31.25 -0.81 13.51
CA ARG A 169 -32.56 -1.37 13.11
C ARG A 169 -32.76 -1.45 11.60
N CYS A 170 -31.93 -0.75 10.83
CA CYS A 170 -32.05 -0.67 9.39
C CYS A 170 -31.03 -1.56 8.63
N THR A 171 -30.07 -2.15 9.35
CA THR A 171 -29.05 -3.08 8.81
C THR A 171 -29.61 -4.28 8.05
N ILE A 172 -30.87 -4.67 8.28
CA ILE A 172 -31.50 -5.79 7.57
C ILE A 172 -31.70 -5.46 6.08
N ILE A 173 -31.83 -4.17 5.72
CA ILE A 173 -32.00 -3.72 4.33
C ILE A 173 -30.69 -3.65 3.57
N ASP A 174 -29.57 -3.57 4.29
CA ASP A 174 -28.24 -3.55 3.70
C ASP A 174 -27.76 -4.93 3.25
N TYR A 175 -28.49 -6.01 3.57
CA TYR A 175 -28.16 -7.32 3.04
C TYR A 175 -28.62 -7.48 1.59
N ASP A 176 -27.95 -8.36 0.85
CA ASP A 176 -28.33 -8.65 -0.53
C ASP A 176 -29.60 -9.50 -0.60
N ARG A 177 -29.81 -10.36 0.41
CA ARG A 177 -31.00 -11.19 0.58
C ARG A 177 -31.32 -11.37 2.06
N VAL A 178 -32.61 -11.47 2.37
CA VAL A 178 -33.12 -11.64 3.72
C VAL A 178 -33.95 -12.92 3.78
N LEU A 179 -33.75 -13.69 4.85
CA LEU A 179 -34.48 -14.93 5.15
C LEU A 179 -35.37 -14.71 6.36
N VAL A 180 -36.69 -14.85 6.18
CA VAL A 180 -37.67 -14.76 7.27
C VAL A 180 -38.10 -16.16 7.67
N LEU A 181 -38.02 -16.47 8.96
CA LEU A 181 -38.42 -17.73 9.55
C LEU A 181 -39.71 -17.56 10.35
N ASP A 182 -40.67 -18.46 10.16
CA ASP A 182 -41.87 -18.58 11.00
C ASP A 182 -41.99 -20.00 11.54
N LYS A 183 -42.09 -20.14 12.87
CA LYS A 183 -42.22 -21.43 13.59
C LYS A 183 -41.25 -22.53 13.13
N GLY A 184 -39.99 -22.15 12.84
CA GLY A 184 -38.94 -23.08 12.43
C GLY A 184 -39.00 -23.50 10.95
N LYS A 185 -39.82 -22.83 10.14
CA LYS A 185 -39.85 -23.00 8.67
C LYS A 185 -39.49 -21.69 7.98
N VAL A 186 -38.92 -21.80 6.78
CA VAL A 186 -38.69 -20.64 5.91
C VAL A 186 -40.04 -20.13 5.42
N ALA A 187 -40.36 -18.89 5.76
CA ALA A 187 -41.59 -18.24 5.33
C ALA A 187 -41.35 -17.38 4.07
N GLU A 188 -40.29 -16.58 4.04
CA GLU A 188 -39.96 -15.68 2.93
C GLU A 188 -38.45 -15.64 2.70
N PHE A 189 -38.00 -15.55 1.45
CA PHE A 189 -36.58 -15.40 1.09
C PHE A 189 -36.46 -14.60 -0.21
N ASP A 190 -36.01 -13.35 -0.13
CA ASP A 190 -35.73 -12.52 -1.30
C ASP A 190 -34.89 -11.29 -0.90
N THR A 191 -34.62 -10.42 -1.87
CA THR A 191 -34.06 -9.07 -1.65
C THR A 191 -35.00 -8.23 -0.77
N PRO A 192 -34.48 -7.31 0.06
CA PRO A 192 -35.29 -6.44 0.92
C PRO A 192 -36.37 -5.67 0.15
N TRP A 193 -36.05 -5.21 -1.06
CA TRP A 193 -36.99 -4.48 -1.92
C TRP A 193 -38.21 -5.32 -2.32
N ASN A 194 -37.99 -6.57 -2.72
CA ASN A 194 -39.08 -7.48 -3.11
C ASN A 194 -39.94 -7.88 -1.89
N LEU A 195 -39.31 -8.09 -0.74
CA LEU A 195 -40.01 -8.41 0.50
C LEU A 195 -40.88 -7.26 1.00
N LEU A 196 -40.45 -6.00 0.81
CA LEU A 196 -41.25 -4.82 1.14
C LEU A 196 -42.44 -4.59 0.18
N GLN A 197 -42.28 -4.92 -1.11
CA GLN A 197 -43.38 -4.82 -2.09
C GLN A 197 -44.46 -5.89 -1.89
N SER A 198 -44.09 -7.03 -1.28
CA SER A 198 -45.02 -8.14 -1.04
C SER A 198 -46.17 -7.71 -0.12
N LYS A 199 -47.37 -7.53 -0.69
CA LYS A 199 -48.57 -7.13 0.04
C LYS A 199 -48.97 -8.22 1.03
N GLY A 200 -48.89 -7.92 2.32
CA GLY A 200 -49.23 -8.85 3.40
C GLY A 200 -48.08 -9.76 3.86
N GLY A 201 -46.83 -9.49 3.46
CA GLY A 201 -45.66 -10.24 3.91
C GLY A 201 -45.35 -10.05 5.41
N ILE A 202 -44.74 -11.08 6.01
CA ILE A 202 -44.31 -11.06 7.41
C ILE A 202 -43.22 -10.00 7.60
N PHE A 203 -42.27 -9.93 6.66
CA PHE A 203 -41.20 -8.93 6.67
C PHE A 203 -41.77 -7.51 6.71
N ARG A 204 -42.71 -7.21 5.81
CA ARG A 204 -43.37 -5.91 5.74
C ARG A 204 -44.09 -5.55 7.04
N SER A 205 -44.86 -6.47 7.62
CA SER A 205 -45.54 -6.23 8.91
C SER A 205 -44.56 -5.95 10.04
N MET A 206 -43.37 -6.57 10.02
CA MET A 206 -42.30 -6.31 10.99
C MET A 206 -41.72 -4.89 10.83
N CYS A 207 -41.52 -4.44 9.60
CA CYS A 207 -41.05 -3.08 9.30
C CYS A 207 -42.12 -2.01 9.64
N GLU A 208 -43.40 -2.27 9.37
CA GLU A 208 -44.50 -1.35 9.72
C GLU A 208 -44.65 -1.20 11.25
N LYS A 209 -44.54 -2.29 12.01
CA LYS A 209 -44.52 -2.25 13.49
C LYS A 209 -43.31 -1.52 14.06
N SER A 210 -42.25 -1.38 13.25
CA SER A 210 -41.00 -0.76 13.67
C SER A 210 -41.06 0.78 13.63
N GLY A 211 -42.06 1.38 12.95
CA GLY A 211 -42.25 2.83 12.89
C GLY A 211 -41.39 3.57 11.87
N GLU A 212 -40.44 2.88 11.22
CA GLU A 212 -39.48 3.45 10.25
C GLU A 212 -39.73 2.97 8.81
N TYR A 213 -40.94 2.50 8.51
CA TYR A 213 -41.29 1.90 7.22
C TYR A 213 -40.94 2.79 6.01
N GLU A 214 -41.21 4.09 6.08
CA GLU A 214 -40.93 5.01 4.97
C GLU A 214 -39.44 5.13 4.65
N HIS A 215 -38.60 5.22 5.68
CA HIS A 215 -37.14 5.28 5.52
C HIS A 215 -36.60 3.96 4.94
N LEU A 216 -37.07 2.85 5.47
CA LEU A 216 -36.70 1.51 5.02
C LEU A 216 -37.02 1.27 3.53
N VAL A 217 -38.18 1.76 3.05
CA VAL A 217 -38.56 1.68 1.64
C VAL A 217 -37.65 2.54 0.76
N ALA A 218 -37.32 3.75 1.19
CA ALA A 218 -36.43 4.65 0.44
C ALA A 218 -35.03 4.04 0.25
N THR A 219 -34.45 3.49 1.32
CA THR A 219 -33.12 2.84 1.29
C THR A 219 -33.13 1.60 0.39
N ALA A 220 -34.14 0.73 0.55
CA ALA A 220 -34.27 -0.47 -0.28
C ALA A 220 -34.42 -0.14 -1.77
N GLN A 221 -35.13 0.94 -2.11
CA GLN A 221 -35.30 1.40 -3.48
C GLN A 221 -33.98 1.84 -4.10
N ARG A 222 -33.21 2.69 -3.39
CA ARG A 222 -31.91 3.17 -3.84
C ARG A 222 -30.95 2.01 -4.09
N LYS A 223 -30.89 1.06 -3.16
CA LYS A 223 -30.02 -0.12 -3.28
C LYS A 223 -30.40 -1.01 -4.48
N SER A 224 -31.70 -1.22 -4.71
CA SER A 224 -32.20 -1.97 -5.86
C SER A 224 -31.80 -1.32 -7.20
N GLN A 225 -31.85 0.01 -7.29
CA GLN A 225 -31.42 0.77 -8.47
C GLN A 225 -29.91 0.64 -8.70
N LEU A 226 -29.10 0.75 -7.64
CA LEU A 226 -27.65 0.54 -7.71
C LEU A 226 -27.30 -0.87 -8.20
N ALA A 227 -27.96 -1.89 -7.65
CA ALA A 227 -27.77 -3.29 -8.05
C ALA A 227 -28.19 -3.57 -9.51
N THR A 228 -29.21 -2.87 -10.01
CA THR A 228 -29.64 -2.98 -11.42
C THR A 228 -28.67 -2.29 -12.37
N THR A 229 -28.08 -1.17 -11.92
CA THR A 229 -27.11 -0.39 -12.71
C THR A 229 -25.79 -1.14 -12.86
N SER A 230 -25.30 -1.78 -11.80
CA SER A 230 -24.08 -2.60 -11.86
C SER A 230 -24.23 -3.83 -12.75
N ALA A 231 -25.43 -4.42 -12.83
CA ALA A 231 -25.73 -5.56 -13.69
C ALA A 231 -25.82 -5.20 -15.20
N SER A 232 -26.03 -3.93 -15.56
CA SER A 232 -26.14 -3.49 -16.97
C SER A 232 -24.81 -3.05 -17.60
N ILE A 233 -23.72 -3.01 -16.82
CA ILE A 233 -22.38 -2.57 -17.26
C ILE A 233 -21.48 -3.78 -17.65
N GLN A 234 -21.96 -5.01 -17.48
CA GLN A 234 -21.27 -6.24 -17.92
C GLN A 234 -21.83 -6.77 -19.24
#